data_AF-A0A8T7LNK7-F1
#
_entry.id   AF-A0A8T7LNK7-F1
#
_cell.length_a   1.000
_cell.length_b   1.000
_cell.length_c   1.000
_cell.angle_alpha   90.00
_cell.angle_beta   90.00
_cell.angle_gamma   90.00
#
_symmetry.space_group_name_H-M   'P 1'
#
loop_
_entity.id
_entity.type
_entity.pdbx_description
1 polymer ?
#
loop_
_entity_poly.entity_id
_entity_poly.type
_entity_poly.pdbx_seq_one_letter_code
_entity_poly.pdbx_strand_id
1 'polypeptide(L)'
;MSSDQLKQAIEAARNGRREQARDLLLRVVETDARNERAWLWLSGVVDDPADVQVCLENVLALNPANTRARQGLEWLHARLGTPPPLLPLTSGAAAVEREVDPAALSPARLRARAASPAPVVAPPGATPVEPAPVASIYTRVAPSVSTTPAVAPASVAAPRVGAAASVRAARAVGPAQVEPAEAVATAENLCPYCGAPTVVTQRRCTQCGNSLLVRAALSEQPSPSLGALTLVWNIGAALVAILALVFPLLGLLLYQQARFSGDPSGAIQPGVAYPIGMLIPATLLTVLTIVGVWVARALRQRRIWALYLALTLTVVGLLMAFLLVARADAAGAVLRSLSGELAVPAAWDVLAPPVVRSVGLAAILLHILAAGLVALSYGDFVGKLERFQHHLVPSDHLTHYNKGVALKDRAMWHAASLEWEWAVKKAPFDVTYLRALALAYAQLKRFDQARTMLDRALQIAPGQPKLVDDRRLIEQLAAEARR
;
A
#
# COMPACT_ATOMS: atom_id res chain seq x y z
N MET A 1 1.90 -20.91 25.00
CA MET A 1 1.86 -20.79 23.52
C MET A 1 2.75 -19.66 22.98
N SER A 2 2.68 -18.42 23.53
CA SER A 2 3.52 -17.28 23.06
C SER A 2 5.04 -17.52 23.14
N SER A 3 5.54 -18.19 24.20
CA SER A 3 6.97 -18.47 24.39
C SER A 3 7.58 -19.39 23.31
N ASP A 4 6.84 -20.41 22.86
CA ASP A 4 7.32 -21.33 21.81
C ASP A 4 7.27 -20.68 20.42
N GLN A 5 6.27 -19.83 20.16
CA GLN A 5 6.19 -19.04 18.93
C GLN A 5 7.33 -18.04 18.82
N LEU A 6 7.71 -17.38 19.92
CA LEU A 6 8.86 -16.47 19.94
C LEU A 6 10.18 -17.20 19.63
N LYS A 7 10.40 -18.40 20.20
CA LYS A 7 11.59 -19.21 19.91
C LYS A 7 11.68 -19.58 18.44
N GLN A 8 10.57 -20.06 17.85
CA GLN A 8 10.49 -20.39 16.43
C GLN A 8 10.76 -19.17 15.54
N ALA A 9 10.24 -17.99 15.93
CA ALA A 9 10.44 -16.76 15.18
C ALA A 9 11.91 -16.29 15.19
N ILE A 10 12.58 -16.39 16.34
CA ILE A 10 14.01 -16.07 16.49
C ILE A 10 14.87 -17.05 15.68
N GLU A 11 14.52 -18.32 15.68
CA GLU A 11 15.21 -19.33 14.88
C GLU A 11 15.03 -19.10 13.38
N ALA A 12 13.83 -18.72 12.94
CA ALA A 12 13.58 -18.31 11.55
C ALA A 12 14.42 -17.08 11.17
N ALA A 13 14.49 -16.07 12.04
CA ALA A 13 15.29 -14.86 11.82
C ALA A 13 16.79 -15.18 11.67
N ARG A 14 17.33 -16.02 12.57
CA ARG A 14 18.74 -16.45 12.53
C ARG A 14 19.10 -17.26 11.28
N ASN A 15 18.15 -18.04 10.77
CA ASN A 15 18.31 -18.84 9.55
C ASN A 15 18.08 -18.02 8.27
N GLY A 16 17.96 -16.69 8.34
CA GLY A 16 17.75 -15.82 7.18
C GLY A 16 16.34 -15.87 6.58
N ARG A 17 15.40 -16.59 7.18
CA ARG A 17 14.00 -16.69 6.75
C ARG A 17 13.20 -15.45 7.21
N ARG A 18 13.55 -14.28 6.65
CA ARG A 18 13.07 -12.95 7.10
C ARG A 18 11.54 -12.82 7.08
N GLU A 19 10.87 -13.21 6.00
CA GLU A 19 9.40 -13.11 5.89
C GLU A 19 8.69 -13.99 6.94
N GLN A 20 9.11 -15.25 7.06
CA GLN A 20 8.56 -16.18 8.04
C GLN A 20 8.78 -15.68 9.48
N ALA A 21 9.96 -15.13 9.76
CA ALA A 21 10.28 -14.54 11.06
C ALA A 21 9.39 -13.32 11.36
N ARG A 22 9.19 -12.44 10.37
CA ARG A 22 8.32 -11.26 10.49
C ARG A 22 6.87 -11.65 10.82
N ASP A 23 6.31 -12.62 10.10
CA ASP A 23 4.93 -13.08 10.34
C ASP A 23 4.74 -13.76 11.70
N LEU A 24 5.75 -14.47 12.18
CA LEU A 24 5.72 -15.08 13.52
C LEU A 24 5.88 -14.01 14.61
N LEU A 25 6.81 -13.07 14.46
CA LEU A 25 7.03 -11.98 15.42
C LEU A 25 5.82 -11.05 15.52
N LEU A 26 5.17 -10.73 14.40
CA LEU A 26 3.92 -9.93 14.39
C LEU A 26 2.80 -10.62 15.19
N ARG A 27 2.64 -11.94 15.05
CA ARG A 27 1.66 -12.71 15.84
C ARG A 27 1.99 -12.71 17.33
N VAL A 28 3.28 -12.76 17.69
CA VAL A 28 3.71 -12.69 19.08
C VAL A 28 3.39 -11.33 19.69
N VAL A 29 3.68 -10.23 19.00
CA VAL A 29 3.37 -8.88 19.53
C VAL A 29 1.88 -8.54 19.49
N GLU A 30 1.09 -9.20 18.65
CA GLU A 30 -0.39 -9.11 18.68
C GLU A 30 -1.00 -9.82 19.88
N THR A 31 -0.39 -10.95 20.27
CA THR A 31 -0.84 -11.72 21.43
C THR A 31 -0.35 -11.08 22.72
N ASP A 32 0.85 -10.51 22.72
CA ASP A 32 1.50 -9.87 23.85
C ASP A 32 2.28 -8.62 23.39
N ALA A 33 1.59 -7.47 23.41
CA ALA A 33 2.16 -6.19 23.00
C ALA A 33 3.29 -5.70 23.92
N ARG A 34 3.42 -6.25 25.13
CA ARG A 34 4.46 -5.87 26.11
C ARG A 34 5.73 -6.71 25.96
N ASN A 35 5.81 -7.58 24.94
CA ASN A 35 6.96 -8.43 24.71
C ASN A 35 8.14 -7.68 24.08
N GLU A 36 8.99 -7.11 24.94
CA GLU A 36 10.20 -6.36 24.56
C GLU A 36 11.09 -7.13 23.58
N ARG A 37 11.29 -8.42 23.81
CA ARG A 37 12.16 -9.28 22.98
C ARG A 37 11.59 -9.44 21.58
N ALA A 38 10.28 -9.62 21.44
CA ALA A 38 9.63 -9.76 20.15
C ALA A 38 9.75 -8.48 19.32
N TRP A 39 9.53 -7.31 19.93
CA TRP A 39 9.71 -6.01 19.27
C TRP A 39 11.15 -5.77 18.82
N LEU A 40 12.12 -6.14 19.65
CA LEU A 40 13.54 -5.99 19.30
C LEU A 40 13.93 -6.89 18.13
N TRP A 41 13.49 -8.16 18.11
CA TRP A 41 13.75 -9.04 16.96
C TRP A 41 12.99 -8.61 15.70
N LEU A 42 11.79 -8.05 15.85
CA LEU A 42 11.00 -7.54 14.73
C LEU A 42 11.71 -6.38 14.02
N SER A 43 12.38 -5.49 14.77
CA SER A 43 13.16 -4.37 14.21
C SER A 43 14.27 -4.82 13.24
N GLY A 44 14.80 -6.04 13.38
CA GLY A 44 15.86 -6.57 12.51
C GLY A 44 15.38 -7.28 11.25
N VAL A 45 14.10 -7.61 11.17
CA VAL A 45 13.52 -8.38 10.04
C VAL A 45 12.53 -7.57 9.19
N VAL A 46 12.13 -6.39 9.64
CA VAL A 46 11.35 -5.44 8.83
C VAL A 46 12.28 -4.66 7.88
N ASP A 47 11.77 -4.35 6.68
CA ASP A 47 12.60 -3.79 5.60
C ASP A 47 12.48 -2.27 5.47
N ASP A 48 11.36 -1.67 5.89
CA ASP A 48 11.16 -0.21 5.87
C ASP A 48 11.86 0.45 7.08
N PRO A 49 12.77 1.43 6.87
CA PRO A 49 13.38 2.17 7.98
C PRO A 49 12.36 2.79 8.95
N ALA A 50 11.18 3.21 8.48
CA ALA A 50 10.14 3.73 9.36
C ALA A 50 9.56 2.64 10.30
N ASP A 51 9.43 1.41 9.81
CA ASP A 51 8.96 0.26 10.60
C ASP A 51 10.02 -0.19 11.61
N VAL A 52 11.31 -0.12 11.23
CA VAL A 52 12.43 -0.34 12.16
C VAL A 52 12.37 0.66 13.31
N GLN A 53 12.15 1.94 13.01
CA GLN A 53 12.04 3.01 14.01
C GLN A 53 10.91 2.72 15.00
N VAL A 54 9.70 2.40 14.52
CA VAL A 54 8.54 2.08 15.36
C VAL A 54 8.82 0.89 16.29
N CYS A 55 9.46 -0.16 15.78
CA CYS A 55 9.80 -1.32 16.60
C CYS A 55 10.77 -0.95 17.73
N LEU A 56 11.79 -0.13 17.45
CA LEU A 56 12.79 0.30 18.44
C LEU A 56 12.19 1.28 19.46
N GLU A 57 11.31 2.19 19.03
CA GLU A 57 10.56 3.08 19.91
C GLU A 57 9.65 2.29 20.87
N ASN A 58 8.96 1.25 20.38
CA ASN A 58 8.16 0.37 21.23
C ASN A 58 9.01 -0.37 22.27
N VAL A 59 10.24 -0.81 21.91
CA VAL A 59 11.18 -1.40 22.88
C VAL A 59 11.56 -0.40 23.96
N LEU A 60 11.84 0.85 23.60
CA LEU A 60 12.21 1.90 24.57
C LEU A 60 11.03 2.38 25.41
N ALA A 61 9.80 2.32 24.88
CA ALA A 61 8.59 2.59 25.65
C ALA A 61 8.36 1.52 26.73
N LEU A 62 8.68 0.26 26.44
CA LEU A 62 8.60 -0.85 27.40
C LEU A 62 9.78 -0.88 28.37
N ASN A 63 10.99 -0.65 27.87
CA ASN A 63 12.23 -0.66 28.63
C ASN A 63 13.15 0.49 28.18
N PRO A 64 13.05 1.67 28.82
CA PRO A 64 13.88 2.83 28.49
C PRO A 64 15.38 2.60 28.66
N ALA A 65 15.78 1.63 29.50
CA ALA A 65 17.17 1.30 29.75
C ALA A 65 17.81 0.43 28.66
N ASN A 66 17.02 -0.13 27.72
CA ASN A 66 17.52 -1.05 26.70
C ASN A 66 18.58 -0.37 25.80
N THR A 67 19.83 -0.80 25.96
CA THR A 67 20.99 -0.26 25.24
C THR A 67 20.96 -0.61 23.76
N ARG A 68 20.47 -1.79 23.39
CA ARG A 68 20.41 -2.26 22.00
C ARG A 68 19.41 -1.47 21.18
N ALA A 69 18.25 -1.14 21.75
CA ALA A 69 17.24 -0.35 21.06
C ALA A 69 17.69 1.11 20.86
N ARG A 70 18.37 1.71 21.85
CA ARG A 70 19.00 3.03 21.71
C ARG A 70 20.05 3.06 20.61
N GLN A 71 20.99 2.10 20.63
CA GLN A 71 22.01 1.97 19.59
C GLN A 71 21.40 1.74 18.21
N GLY A 72 20.33 0.96 18.11
CA GLY A 72 19.61 0.72 16.85
C GLY A 72 18.97 2.00 16.29
N LEU A 73 18.38 2.84 17.15
CA LEU A 73 17.79 4.13 16.77
C LEU A 73 18.86 5.14 16.36
N GLU A 74 19.96 5.21 17.09
CA GLU A 74 21.11 6.06 16.75
C GLU A 74 21.70 5.68 15.39
N TRP A 75 21.89 4.37 15.14
CA TRP A 75 22.35 3.87 13.84
C TRP A 75 21.37 4.18 12.71
N LEU A 76 20.07 4.03 12.95
CA LEU A 76 19.03 4.31 11.96
C LEU A 76 18.98 5.80 11.59
N HIS A 77 19.06 6.68 12.58
CA HIS A 77 19.10 8.13 12.38
C HIS A 77 20.37 8.59 11.65
N ALA A 78 21.53 8.03 12.02
CA ALA A 78 22.80 8.30 11.33
C ALA A 78 22.73 7.90 9.84
N ARG A 79 22.04 6.80 9.51
CA ARG A 79 21.87 6.32 8.14
C ARG A 79 20.86 7.13 7.31
N LEU A 80 19.86 7.75 7.96
CA LEU A 80 18.80 8.53 7.31
C LEU A 80 19.08 10.04 7.27
N GLY A 81 20.19 10.51 7.87
CA GLY A 81 20.55 11.93 7.92
C GLY A 81 19.65 12.77 8.83
N THR A 82 18.86 12.14 9.69
CA THR A 82 17.99 12.79 10.67
C THR A 82 18.73 12.96 12.01
N PRO A 83 18.68 14.14 12.66
CA PRO A 83 19.30 14.31 13.97
C PRO A 83 18.56 13.46 15.00
N PRO A 84 19.27 12.80 15.94
CA PRO A 84 18.63 11.99 16.96
C PRO A 84 17.69 12.83 17.84
N PRO A 85 16.54 12.30 18.26
CA PRO A 85 15.75 12.94 19.29
C PRO A 85 16.57 12.95 20.58
N LEU A 86 16.70 14.13 21.20
CA LEU A 86 17.36 14.28 22.49
C LEU A 86 16.51 13.59 23.55
N LEU A 87 16.88 12.34 23.90
CA LEU A 87 16.38 11.71 25.11
C LEU A 87 17.04 12.40 26.32
N PRO A 88 16.28 12.75 27.36
CA PRO A 88 16.83 13.44 28.52
C PRO A 88 17.86 12.57 29.22
N LEU A 89 19.13 13.01 29.17
CA LEU A 89 20.17 12.58 30.08
C LEU A 89 19.86 13.20 31.45
N THR A 90 19.35 12.39 32.38
CA THR A 90 19.95 12.14 33.72
C THR A 90 18.96 11.51 34.70
N SER A 91 19.39 10.39 35.28
CA SER A 91 19.40 10.06 36.72
C SER A 91 18.46 10.82 37.67
N GLY A 92 17.58 10.08 38.34
CA GLY A 92 16.88 10.54 39.55
C GLY A 92 15.49 9.91 39.68
N ALA A 93 15.31 9.05 40.68
CA ALA A 93 14.10 8.27 40.92
C ALA A 93 12.80 9.10 41.02
N ALA A 94 11.82 8.74 40.20
CA ALA A 94 10.44 8.51 40.60
C ALA A 94 9.78 7.71 39.48
N ALA A 95 9.67 6.39 39.69
CA ALA A 95 8.89 5.51 38.84
C ALA A 95 7.41 5.89 39.00
N VAL A 96 6.96 6.86 38.20
CA VAL A 96 5.55 6.92 37.81
C VAL A 96 5.39 5.76 36.84
N GLU A 97 4.81 4.69 37.34
CA GLU A 97 4.37 3.54 36.55
C GLU A 97 3.33 4.06 35.55
N ARG A 98 3.80 4.58 34.41
CA ARG A 98 2.93 4.91 33.27
C ARG A 98 2.44 3.58 32.75
N GLU A 99 1.16 3.30 33.00
CA GLU A 99 0.45 2.23 32.34
C GLU A 99 0.53 2.46 30.83
N VAL A 100 1.39 1.68 30.16
CA VAL A 100 1.59 1.75 28.72
C VAL A 100 0.32 1.20 28.07
N ASP A 101 -0.48 2.09 27.48
CA ASP A 101 -1.70 1.71 26.76
C ASP A 101 -1.36 0.70 25.64
N PRO A 102 -1.85 -0.55 25.71
CA PRO A 102 -1.59 -1.57 24.70
C PRO A 102 -2.11 -1.17 23.31
N ALA A 103 -3.08 -0.25 23.22
CA ALA A 103 -3.53 0.31 21.95
C ALA A 103 -2.46 1.17 21.25
N ALA A 104 -1.57 1.81 22.03
CA ALA A 104 -0.44 2.59 21.51
C ALA A 104 0.69 1.72 20.94
N LEU A 105 0.82 0.48 21.43
CA LEU A 105 1.78 -0.53 20.98
C LEU A 105 1.26 -1.41 19.83
N SER A 106 0.08 -1.14 19.29
CA SER A 106 -0.56 -2.03 18.31
C SER A 106 0.18 -2.07 16.96
N PRO A 107 0.47 -3.27 16.39
CA PRO A 107 1.09 -3.43 15.08
C PRO A 107 0.17 -3.05 13.90
N ALA A 108 -1.05 -2.56 14.18
CA ALA A 108 -1.95 -2.00 13.17
C ALA A 108 -1.28 -0.89 12.33
N ARG A 109 -0.37 -0.10 12.91
CA ARG A 109 0.41 0.92 12.17
C ARG A 109 1.39 0.32 11.15
N LEU A 110 2.05 -0.78 11.50
CA LEU A 110 3.00 -1.50 10.61
C LEU A 110 2.25 -2.13 9.41
N ARG A 111 1.04 -2.65 9.64
CA ARG A 111 0.19 -3.22 8.57
C ARG A 111 -0.44 -2.17 7.67
N ALA A 112 -0.90 -1.04 8.24
CA ALA A 112 -1.49 0.05 7.47
C ALA A 112 -0.50 0.68 6.47
N ARG A 113 0.81 0.64 6.79
CA ARG A 113 1.88 1.21 5.95
C ARG A 113 2.35 0.24 4.85
N ALA A 114 2.50 -1.05 5.17
CA ALA A 114 2.80 -2.10 4.18
C ALA A 114 1.72 -2.24 3.08
N ALA A 115 0.49 -1.80 3.35
CA ALA A 115 -0.63 -1.81 2.39
C ALA A 115 -0.69 -0.56 1.47
N SER A 116 0.16 0.45 1.66
CA SER A 116 0.24 1.61 0.78
C SER A 116 1.39 1.47 -0.23
N PRO A 117 1.13 1.24 -1.52
CA PRO A 117 2.16 1.46 -2.53
C PRO A 117 2.39 2.97 -2.63
N ALA A 118 3.57 3.44 -2.23
CA ALA A 118 4.01 4.79 -2.57
C ALA A 118 4.05 4.93 -4.10
N PRO A 119 3.46 5.97 -4.71
CA PRO A 119 3.67 6.23 -6.12
C PRO A 119 5.13 6.69 -6.28
N VAL A 120 5.94 5.86 -6.95
CA VAL A 120 7.23 6.28 -7.49
C VAL A 120 6.92 7.30 -8.58
N VAL A 121 6.94 8.58 -8.23
CA VAL A 121 7.07 9.65 -9.21
C VAL A 121 8.55 9.69 -9.57
N ALA A 122 8.90 9.08 -10.70
CA ALA A 122 10.22 9.26 -11.29
C ALA A 122 10.39 10.74 -11.67
N PRO A 123 11.49 11.42 -11.28
CA PRO A 123 11.81 12.73 -11.84
C PRO A 123 12.11 12.57 -13.34
N PRO A 124 11.62 13.47 -14.21
CA PRO A 124 11.93 13.39 -15.63
C PRO A 124 13.41 13.76 -15.85
N GLY A 125 14.22 12.82 -16.35
CA GLY A 125 15.53 13.13 -16.92
C GLY A 125 16.74 12.29 -16.52
N ALA A 126 16.61 11.17 -15.79
CA ALA A 126 17.75 10.30 -15.53
C ALA A 126 17.92 9.25 -16.64
N THR A 127 18.92 9.41 -17.51
CA THR A 127 19.40 8.33 -18.39
C THR A 127 19.99 7.19 -17.55
N PRO A 128 19.77 5.91 -17.90
CA PRO A 128 20.26 4.78 -17.12
C PRO A 128 21.80 4.75 -17.15
N VAL A 129 22.44 4.93 -16.00
CA VAL A 129 23.84 4.54 -15.80
C VAL A 129 23.85 3.09 -15.37
N GLU A 130 24.54 2.26 -16.13
CA GLU A 130 24.75 0.83 -15.87
C GLU A 130 25.52 0.65 -14.55
N PRO A 131 25.03 -0.16 -13.59
CA PRO A 131 25.71 -0.34 -12.31
C PRO A 131 26.92 -1.28 -12.47
N ALA A 132 28.12 -0.74 -12.26
CA ALA A 132 29.34 -1.52 -12.06
C ALA A 132 29.23 -2.42 -10.81
N PRO A 133 29.92 -3.59 -10.79
CA PRO A 133 29.75 -4.57 -9.72
C PRO A 133 30.38 -4.11 -8.41
N VAL A 134 29.61 -4.17 -7.33
CA VAL A 134 30.05 -3.88 -5.95
C VAL A 134 30.86 -5.07 -5.44
N ALA A 135 32.19 -4.92 -5.41
CA ALA A 135 33.08 -5.83 -4.70
C ALA A 135 33.08 -5.53 -3.18
N SER A 136 33.02 -6.60 -2.41
CA SER A 136 33.05 -6.69 -0.95
C SER A 136 34.24 -5.96 -0.31
N ILE A 137 33.98 -5.14 0.71
CA ILE A 137 35.03 -4.47 1.52
C ILE A 137 35.09 -5.13 2.90
N TYR A 138 36.06 -6.05 3.06
CA TYR A 138 36.65 -6.40 4.35
C TYR A 138 38.17 -6.26 4.26
N THR A 139 38.75 -5.36 5.07
CA THR A 139 40.18 -5.19 5.42
C THR A 139 41.12 -4.73 4.27
N ARG A 140 42.18 -3.93 4.46
CA ARG A 140 43.14 -3.75 5.57
C ARG A 140 43.87 -2.37 5.43
N VAL A 141 44.64 -2.03 6.46
CA VAL A 141 45.42 -0.81 6.79
C VAL A 141 46.43 -0.32 5.72
N ALA A 142 46.71 1.00 5.76
CA ALA A 142 47.58 1.92 4.98
C ALA A 142 49.09 1.51 4.86
N PRO A 143 50.04 2.22 4.14
CA PRO A 143 50.12 3.68 3.89
C PRO A 143 50.67 4.20 2.52
N SER A 144 50.45 5.53 2.32
CA SER A 144 51.18 6.57 1.56
C SER A 144 52.02 6.25 0.30
N VAL A 145 51.77 6.99 -0.80
CA VAL A 145 52.79 7.75 -1.57
C VAL A 145 52.11 8.91 -2.33
N SER A 146 52.67 10.10 -2.17
CA SER A 146 52.36 11.34 -2.90
C SER A 146 52.74 11.28 -4.37
N THR A 147 51.97 11.90 -5.27
CA THR A 147 52.50 12.65 -6.43
C THR A 147 51.37 13.44 -7.11
N THR A 148 51.50 14.77 -7.08
CA THR A 148 51.04 15.69 -8.14
C THR A 148 52.02 15.60 -9.33
N PRO A 149 51.65 15.95 -10.58
CA PRO A 149 51.47 17.35 -11.07
C PRO A 149 50.23 17.52 -12.00
N ALA A 150 49.51 18.65 -12.06
CA ALA A 150 49.81 20.01 -12.56
C ALA A 150 49.41 20.26 -14.04
N VAL A 151 49.00 21.52 -14.30
CA VAL A 151 48.85 22.25 -15.59
C VAL A 151 47.51 22.02 -16.33
N ALA A 152 46.50 22.91 -16.33
CA ALA A 152 46.36 24.32 -16.78
C ALA A 152 46.23 24.48 -18.34
N PRO A 153 45.84 25.65 -18.90
CA PRO A 153 44.45 26.10 -19.12
C PRO A 153 44.20 26.63 -20.55
N ALA A 154 42.95 26.96 -20.94
CA ALA A 154 42.62 27.89 -22.05
C ALA A 154 41.10 28.05 -22.15
N SER A 155 40.50 29.22 -21.90
CA SER A 155 40.46 30.43 -22.74
C SER A 155 39.14 30.53 -23.54
N VAL A 156 38.22 31.38 -23.08
CA VAL A 156 37.76 32.63 -23.74
C VAL A 156 37.11 32.43 -25.11
N ALA A 157 35.81 32.73 -25.20
CA ALA A 157 35.27 33.84 -26.01
C ALA A 157 33.75 33.68 -26.21
N ALA A 158 33.00 34.67 -25.74
CA ALA A 158 31.70 35.01 -26.32
C ALA A 158 31.91 35.68 -27.70
N PRO A 159 30.87 35.70 -28.55
CA PRO A 159 30.34 37.01 -28.88
C PRO A 159 28.81 37.12 -28.91
N ARG A 160 28.42 38.38 -29.13
CA ARG A 160 27.16 39.07 -28.93
C ARG A 160 26.11 38.88 -30.04
N VAL A 161 24.85 39.00 -29.61
CA VAL A 161 23.71 39.75 -30.19
C VAL A 161 23.11 39.29 -31.53
N GLY A 162 21.81 39.05 -31.48
CA GLY A 162 20.91 39.02 -32.64
C GLY A 162 19.46 38.79 -32.20
N ALA A 163 18.65 39.83 -32.24
CA ALA A 163 17.27 39.87 -31.80
C ALA A 163 16.31 39.05 -32.69
N ALA A 164 15.24 38.50 -32.09
CA ALA A 164 13.91 38.47 -32.70
C ALA A 164 12.85 38.10 -31.64
N ALA A 165 11.88 38.99 -31.50
CA ALA A 165 10.74 38.88 -30.61
C ALA A 165 9.66 37.94 -31.18
N SER A 166 8.95 37.24 -30.29
CA SER A 166 7.51 36.99 -30.47
C SER A 166 6.86 36.70 -29.12
N VAL A 167 6.45 37.78 -28.44
CA VAL A 167 5.47 37.74 -27.35
C VAL A 167 4.10 37.51 -27.99
N ARG A 168 3.40 36.43 -27.62
CA ARG A 168 1.99 36.24 -27.99
C ARG A 168 1.11 36.74 -26.85
N ALA A 169 0.24 37.67 -27.23
CA ALA A 169 -0.58 38.53 -26.40
C ALA A 169 -1.48 37.79 -25.40
N ALA A 170 -1.46 38.30 -24.16
CA ALA A 170 -2.51 38.15 -23.18
C ALA A 170 -3.77 38.88 -23.67
N ARG A 171 -4.92 38.23 -23.57
CA ARG A 171 -6.23 38.81 -23.87
C ARG A 171 -6.75 39.47 -22.59
N ALA A 172 -6.88 40.79 -22.63
CA ALA A 172 -7.49 41.60 -21.59
C ALA A 172 -9.00 41.29 -21.48
N VAL A 173 -9.47 41.10 -20.25
CA VAL A 173 -10.87 41.28 -19.85
C VAL A 173 -10.86 42.36 -18.77
N GLY A 174 -11.55 43.47 -19.07
CA GLY A 174 -11.68 44.64 -18.20
C GLY A 174 -12.66 44.44 -17.03
N PRO A 175 -12.79 45.46 -16.16
CA PRO A 175 -13.19 45.31 -14.76
C PRO A 175 -14.70 45.56 -14.54
N ALA A 176 -15.31 44.77 -13.65
CA ALA A 176 -16.65 44.95 -13.06
C ALA A 176 -16.95 43.68 -12.23
N GLN A 177 -17.28 43.65 -10.94
CA GLN A 177 -17.61 44.64 -9.91
C GLN A 177 -17.20 44.03 -8.55
N VAL A 178 -16.83 44.90 -7.62
CA VAL A 178 -16.73 44.59 -6.19
C VAL A 178 -18.12 44.82 -5.59
N GLU A 179 -18.70 43.80 -4.97
CA GLU A 179 -19.77 43.95 -3.97
C GLU A 179 -19.47 43.09 -2.73
N PRO A 180 -19.94 43.52 -1.54
CA PRO A 180 -19.13 43.52 -0.33
C PRO A 180 -19.34 42.30 0.57
N ALA A 181 -18.37 42.13 1.47
CA ALA A 181 -18.28 41.10 2.48
C ALA A 181 -19.47 41.08 3.44
N GLU A 182 -20.13 39.92 3.56
CA GLU A 182 -20.58 39.36 4.85
C GLU A 182 -20.99 37.89 4.70
N ALA A 183 -20.13 37.08 4.08
CA ALA A 183 -20.09 35.67 4.45
C ALA A 183 -19.23 35.59 5.70
N VAL A 184 -19.87 35.56 6.87
CA VAL A 184 -19.24 35.04 8.08
C VAL A 184 -18.63 33.69 7.68
N ALA A 185 -17.30 33.68 7.53
CA ALA A 185 -16.54 32.51 7.19
C ALA A 185 -16.63 31.55 8.37
N THR A 186 -17.73 30.80 8.45
CA THR A 186 -17.75 29.59 9.27
C THR A 186 -16.63 28.72 8.72
N ALA A 187 -15.73 28.32 9.61
CA ALA A 187 -14.49 27.61 9.33
C ALA A 187 -14.68 26.24 8.61
N GLU A 188 -15.90 25.88 8.21
CA GLU A 188 -16.28 24.53 7.81
C GLU A 188 -15.62 24.03 6.53
N ASN A 189 -15.10 24.92 5.67
CA ASN A 189 -14.63 24.53 4.35
C ASN A 189 -13.29 25.17 3.95
N LEU A 190 -12.32 25.15 4.86
CA LEU A 190 -10.97 25.65 4.59
C LEU A 190 -10.13 24.62 3.82
N CYS A 191 -9.26 25.11 2.94
CA CYS A 191 -8.30 24.28 2.22
C CYS A 191 -7.25 23.73 3.21
N PRO A 192 -7.02 22.41 3.29
CA PRO A 192 -6.03 21.83 4.21
C PRO A 192 -4.58 22.17 3.87
N TYR A 193 -4.32 22.65 2.64
CA TYR A 193 -2.98 23.02 2.19
C TYR A 193 -2.65 24.47 2.54
N CYS A 194 -3.49 25.43 2.13
CA CYS A 194 -3.20 26.87 2.25
C CYS A 194 -4.14 27.62 3.19
N GLY A 195 -5.21 27.02 3.68
CA GLY A 195 -6.21 27.68 4.52
C GLY A 195 -7.11 28.68 3.78
N ALA A 196 -7.12 28.67 2.45
CA ALA A 196 -8.08 29.46 1.70
C ALA A 196 -9.52 28.94 1.89
N PRO A 197 -10.54 29.82 1.95
CA PRO A 197 -11.93 29.39 1.94
C PRO A 197 -12.25 28.68 0.62
N THR A 198 -12.95 27.55 0.70
CA THR A 198 -13.37 26.76 -0.46
C THR A 198 -14.84 26.38 -0.33
N VAL A 199 -15.50 26.01 -1.43
CA VAL A 199 -16.89 25.53 -1.41
C VAL A 199 -16.94 24.00 -1.54
N VAL A 200 -18.01 23.37 -1.04
CA VAL A 200 -18.13 21.90 -0.95
C VAL A 200 -18.03 21.20 -2.31
N THR A 201 -18.47 21.86 -3.38
CA THR A 201 -18.43 21.31 -4.76
C THR A 201 -17.04 21.40 -5.41
N GLN A 202 -16.10 22.15 -4.84
CA GLN A 202 -14.75 22.29 -5.39
C GLN A 202 -13.94 21.01 -5.16
N ARG A 203 -13.44 20.43 -6.26
CA ARG A 203 -12.50 19.28 -6.21
C ARG A 203 -11.05 19.70 -6.04
N ARG A 204 -10.71 20.94 -6.44
CA ARG A 204 -9.38 21.53 -6.33
C ARG A 204 -9.49 22.93 -5.74
N CYS A 205 -8.48 23.34 -4.99
CA CYS A 205 -8.39 24.69 -4.47
C CYS A 205 -8.03 25.67 -5.60
N THR A 206 -8.75 26.79 -5.70
CA THR A 206 -8.46 27.84 -6.70
C THR A 206 -7.23 28.67 -6.36
N GLN A 207 -6.81 28.69 -5.10
CA GLN A 207 -5.64 29.47 -4.63
C GLN A 207 -4.34 28.68 -4.78
N CYS A 208 -4.28 27.44 -4.31
CA CYS A 208 -3.05 26.63 -4.35
C CYS A 208 -3.04 25.53 -5.42
N GLY A 209 -4.15 25.30 -6.14
CA GLY A 209 -4.24 24.28 -7.21
C GLY A 209 -4.35 22.82 -6.74
N ASN A 210 -4.13 22.55 -5.44
CA ASN A 210 -4.11 21.19 -4.89
C ASN A 210 -5.50 20.53 -4.88
N SER A 211 -5.50 19.20 -5.04
CA SER A 211 -6.73 18.38 -4.91
C SER A 211 -7.22 18.38 -3.48
N LEU A 212 -8.49 18.78 -3.29
CA LEU A 212 -9.19 18.71 -2.02
C LEU A 212 -9.73 17.30 -1.75
N LEU A 213 -9.70 16.44 -2.76
CA LEU A 213 -10.14 15.05 -2.66
C LEU A 213 -8.97 14.14 -2.28
N VAL A 214 -9.22 13.29 -1.29
CA VAL A 214 -8.36 12.19 -0.86
C VAL A 214 -9.13 10.89 -0.95
N ARG A 215 -8.42 9.76 -1.05
CA ARG A 215 -9.08 8.47 -0.90
C ARG A 215 -9.34 8.25 0.59
N ALA A 216 -10.60 8.07 0.94
CA ALA A 216 -11.00 7.68 2.28
C ALA A 216 -10.34 6.34 2.64
N ALA A 217 -10.11 6.14 3.94
CA ALA A 217 -9.72 4.83 4.43
C ALA A 217 -10.77 3.79 4.03
N LEU A 218 -10.34 2.56 3.78
CA LEU A 218 -11.25 1.46 3.50
C LEU A 218 -12.22 1.28 4.67
N SER A 219 -13.49 0.99 4.37
CA SER A 219 -14.47 0.70 5.42
C SER A 219 -14.02 -0.48 6.27
N GLU A 220 -14.19 -0.40 7.59
CA GLU A 220 -13.84 -1.51 8.48
C GLU A 220 -14.63 -2.78 8.11
N GLN A 221 -15.91 -2.62 7.75
CA GLN A 221 -16.78 -3.73 7.38
C GLN A 221 -16.84 -3.92 5.85
N PRO A 222 -16.82 -5.18 5.37
CA PRO A 222 -16.91 -5.48 3.95
C PRO A 222 -18.33 -5.27 3.45
N SER A 223 -18.50 -4.76 2.23
CA SER A 223 -19.82 -4.64 1.64
C SER A 223 -20.49 -6.01 1.44
N PRO A 224 -21.84 -6.08 1.45
CA PRO A 224 -22.56 -7.30 1.11
C PRO A 224 -22.25 -7.78 -0.32
N SER A 225 -21.93 -6.85 -1.23
CA SER A 225 -21.55 -7.18 -2.61
C SER A 225 -20.22 -7.94 -2.69
N LEU A 226 -19.24 -7.59 -1.85
CA LEU A 226 -17.99 -8.34 -1.72
C LEU A 226 -18.23 -9.74 -1.13
N GLY A 227 -19.13 -9.84 -0.16
CA GLY A 227 -19.57 -11.13 0.39
C GLY A 227 -20.18 -12.03 -0.69
N ALA A 228 -21.12 -11.48 -1.48
CA ALA A 228 -21.75 -12.18 -2.59
C ALA A 228 -20.73 -12.56 -3.68
N LEU A 229 -19.81 -11.67 -4.05
CA LEU A 229 -18.74 -11.97 -5.01
C LEU A 229 -17.89 -13.14 -4.53
N THR A 230 -17.48 -13.11 -3.26
CA THR A 230 -16.70 -14.20 -2.65
C THR A 230 -17.48 -15.52 -2.67
N LEU A 231 -18.79 -15.48 -2.43
CA LEU A 231 -19.66 -16.66 -2.49
C LEU A 231 -19.73 -17.21 -3.92
N VAL A 232 -19.94 -16.36 -4.93
CA VAL A 232 -19.98 -16.74 -6.35
C VAL A 232 -18.69 -17.45 -6.76
N TRP A 233 -17.53 -16.93 -6.33
CA TRP A 233 -16.24 -17.56 -6.61
C TRP A 233 -16.07 -18.93 -5.92
N ASN A 234 -16.52 -19.08 -4.68
CA ASN A 234 -16.47 -20.37 -3.98
C ASN A 234 -17.42 -21.40 -4.61
N ILE A 235 -18.66 -21.00 -4.92
CA ILE A 235 -19.65 -21.87 -5.59
C ILE A 235 -19.13 -22.25 -6.97
N GLY A 236 -18.63 -21.29 -7.75
CA GLY A 236 -18.03 -21.56 -9.06
C GLY A 236 -16.88 -22.56 -8.98
N ALA A 237 -15.95 -22.39 -8.02
CA ALA A 237 -14.86 -23.34 -7.81
C ALA A 237 -15.36 -24.74 -7.43
N ALA A 238 -16.41 -24.84 -6.61
CA ALA A 238 -17.03 -26.12 -6.25
C ALA A 238 -17.71 -26.79 -7.46
N LEU A 239 -18.42 -26.03 -8.29
CA LEU A 239 -19.03 -26.55 -9.52
C LEU A 239 -17.98 -27.05 -10.51
N VAL A 240 -16.87 -26.31 -10.68
CA VAL A 240 -15.73 -26.73 -11.49
C VAL A 240 -15.08 -27.99 -10.92
N ALA A 241 -14.99 -28.13 -9.60
CA ALA A 241 -14.46 -29.32 -8.95
C ALA A 241 -15.35 -30.54 -9.20
N ILE A 242 -16.67 -30.38 -9.10
CA ILE A 242 -17.64 -31.43 -9.43
C ILE A 242 -17.48 -31.83 -10.90
N LEU A 243 -17.39 -30.86 -11.81
CA LEU A 243 -17.17 -31.13 -13.24
C LEU A 243 -15.84 -31.86 -13.49
N ALA A 244 -14.77 -31.53 -12.76
CA ALA A 244 -13.49 -32.21 -12.85
C ALA A 244 -13.62 -33.71 -12.51
N LEU A 245 -14.51 -34.08 -11.58
CA LEU A 245 -14.79 -35.47 -11.21
C LEU A 245 -15.67 -36.22 -12.23
N VAL A 246 -16.45 -35.51 -13.05
CA VAL A 246 -17.29 -36.13 -14.10
C VAL A 246 -16.45 -36.82 -15.17
N PHE A 247 -15.34 -36.22 -15.59
CA PHE A 247 -14.47 -36.79 -16.63
C PHE A 247 -13.85 -38.15 -16.27
N PRO A 248 -13.18 -38.33 -15.12
CA PRO A 248 -12.61 -39.63 -14.76
C PRO A 248 -13.71 -40.68 -14.51
N LEU A 249 -14.86 -40.27 -13.95
CA LEU A 249 -16.01 -41.14 -13.77
C LEU A 249 -16.58 -41.60 -15.11
N LEU A 250 -16.74 -40.70 -16.08
CA LEU A 250 -17.18 -41.04 -17.42
C LEU A 250 -16.19 -41.97 -18.13
N GLY A 251 -14.88 -41.70 -18.01
CA GLY A 251 -13.84 -42.59 -18.51
C GLY A 251 -13.90 -43.98 -17.88
N LEU A 252 -14.20 -44.06 -16.57
CA LEU A 252 -14.36 -45.34 -15.86
C LEU A 252 -15.59 -46.11 -16.35
N LEU A 253 -16.71 -45.42 -16.57
CA LEU A 253 -17.93 -46.03 -17.11
C LEU A 253 -17.71 -46.58 -18.52
N LEU A 254 -17.09 -45.80 -19.42
CA LEU A 254 -16.75 -46.25 -20.77
C LEU A 254 -15.78 -47.45 -20.72
N TYR A 255 -14.78 -47.38 -19.84
CA TYR A 255 -13.82 -48.47 -19.64
C TYR A 255 -14.49 -49.77 -19.18
N GLN A 256 -15.38 -49.68 -18.18
CA GLN A 256 -16.14 -50.83 -17.72
C GLN A 256 -17.06 -51.37 -18.81
N GLN A 257 -17.78 -50.50 -19.53
CA GLN A 257 -18.65 -50.92 -20.61
C GLN A 257 -17.87 -51.72 -21.67
N ALA A 258 -16.74 -51.20 -22.16
CA ALA A 258 -15.90 -51.88 -23.14
C ALA A 258 -15.33 -53.21 -22.63
N ARG A 259 -14.93 -53.26 -21.36
CA ARG A 259 -14.34 -54.45 -20.74
C ARG A 259 -15.31 -55.63 -20.61
N PHE A 260 -16.62 -55.35 -20.52
CA PHE A 260 -17.69 -56.35 -20.34
C PHE A 260 -18.63 -56.48 -21.54
N SER A 261 -18.53 -55.63 -22.56
CA SER A 261 -19.40 -55.67 -23.75
C SER A 261 -18.89 -56.70 -24.76
N GLY A 262 -19.40 -57.93 -24.72
CA GLY A 262 -19.19 -58.90 -25.81
C GLY A 262 -19.29 -60.37 -25.43
N ASP A 263 -19.25 -60.71 -24.14
CA ASP A 263 -19.39 -62.09 -23.69
C ASP A 263 -20.58 -62.25 -22.72
N PRO A 264 -21.64 -63.01 -23.08
CA PRO A 264 -22.74 -63.31 -22.16
C PRO A 264 -22.30 -64.11 -20.91
N SER A 265 -21.10 -64.69 -20.91
CA SER A 265 -20.48 -65.34 -19.74
C SER A 265 -19.93 -64.35 -18.70
N GLY A 266 -19.81 -63.06 -19.06
CA GLY A 266 -19.20 -62.02 -18.21
C GLY A 266 -17.67 -62.04 -18.21
N ALA A 267 -17.03 -62.76 -19.13
CA ALA A 267 -15.57 -62.77 -19.22
C ALA A 267 -15.00 -61.40 -19.60
N ILE A 268 -13.87 -61.07 -18.98
CA ILE A 268 -13.14 -59.81 -19.18
C ILE A 268 -12.46 -59.82 -20.55
N GLN A 269 -12.70 -58.81 -21.38
CA GLN A 269 -11.92 -58.63 -22.61
C GLN A 269 -10.48 -58.17 -22.30
N PRO A 270 -9.46 -58.95 -22.69
CA PRO A 270 -8.06 -58.56 -22.51
C PRO A 270 -7.67 -57.46 -23.51
N GLY A 271 -6.80 -56.54 -23.10
CA GLY A 271 -6.25 -55.49 -23.98
C GLY A 271 -7.01 -54.15 -23.98
N VAL A 272 -8.17 -54.05 -23.33
CA VAL A 272 -8.87 -52.76 -23.16
C VAL A 272 -8.12 -51.90 -22.13
N ALA A 273 -7.69 -50.71 -22.53
CA ALA A 273 -7.01 -49.73 -21.68
C ALA A 273 -7.96 -48.60 -21.25
N TYR A 274 -7.66 -47.93 -20.13
CA TYR A 274 -8.41 -46.76 -19.68
C TYR A 274 -8.15 -45.55 -20.60
N PRO A 275 -9.16 -44.73 -20.95
CA PRO A 275 -8.97 -43.54 -21.78
C PRO A 275 -8.26 -42.43 -20.99
N ILE A 276 -6.91 -42.42 -21.01
CA ILE A 276 -6.08 -41.43 -20.30
C ILE A 276 -6.40 -39.99 -20.74
N GLY A 277 -6.92 -39.79 -21.95
CA GLY A 277 -7.38 -38.49 -22.44
C GLY A 277 -8.40 -37.80 -21.51
N MET A 278 -9.21 -38.56 -20.76
CA MET A 278 -10.17 -38.02 -19.79
C MET A 278 -9.51 -37.35 -18.58
N LEU A 279 -8.24 -37.64 -18.28
CA LEU A 279 -7.52 -37.03 -17.16
C LEU A 279 -7.02 -35.62 -17.47
N ILE A 280 -6.85 -35.28 -18.76
CA ILE A 280 -6.40 -33.94 -19.19
C ILE A 280 -7.41 -32.85 -18.78
N PRO A 281 -8.70 -32.91 -19.15
CA PRO A 281 -9.67 -31.92 -18.69
C PRO A 281 -9.87 -31.97 -17.18
N ALA A 282 -9.80 -33.15 -16.55
CA ALA A 282 -9.94 -33.28 -15.09
C ALA A 282 -8.83 -32.52 -14.33
N THR A 283 -7.58 -32.67 -14.76
CA THR A 283 -6.44 -31.96 -14.16
C THR A 283 -6.51 -30.46 -14.40
N LEU A 284 -6.85 -30.01 -15.61
CA LEU A 284 -7.02 -28.58 -15.91
C LEU A 284 -8.12 -27.95 -15.04
N LEU A 285 -9.27 -28.61 -14.91
CA LEU A 285 -10.37 -28.13 -14.08
C LEU A 285 -10.01 -28.13 -12.59
N THR A 286 -9.22 -29.11 -12.13
CA THR A 286 -8.71 -29.13 -10.75
C THR A 286 -7.81 -27.93 -10.46
N VAL A 287 -6.91 -27.57 -11.39
CA VAL A 287 -6.09 -26.36 -11.29
C VAL A 287 -6.99 -25.12 -11.23
N LEU A 288 -8.01 -25.02 -12.09
CA LEU A 288 -8.96 -23.90 -12.08
C LEU A 288 -9.74 -23.80 -10.76
N THR A 289 -10.12 -24.92 -10.14
CA THR A 289 -10.72 -24.94 -8.79
C THR A 289 -9.77 -24.34 -7.76
N ILE A 290 -8.49 -24.75 -7.76
CA ILE A 290 -7.48 -24.23 -6.82
C ILE A 290 -7.33 -22.71 -7.00
N VAL A 291 -7.24 -22.24 -8.25
CA VAL A 291 -7.18 -20.80 -8.55
C VAL A 291 -8.44 -20.09 -8.06
N GLY A 292 -9.63 -20.65 -8.30
CA GLY A 292 -10.90 -20.07 -7.86
C GLY A 292 -11.00 -19.89 -6.35
N VAL A 293 -10.64 -20.93 -5.58
CA VAL A 293 -10.60 -20.86 -4.11
C VAL A 293 -9.55 -19.86 -3.63
N TRP A 294 -8.38 -19.80 -4.29
CA TRP A 294 -7.33 -18.84 -3.97
C TRP A 294 -7.77 -17.39 -4.20
N VAL A 295 -8.40 -17.11 -5.34
CA VAL A 295 -9.01 -15.80 -5.65
C VAL A 295 -10.07 -15.44 -4.62
N ALA A 296 -10.98 -16.36 -4.28
CA ALA A 296 -12.01 -16.12 -3.26
C ALA A 296 -11.41 -15.76 -1.89
N ARG A 297 -10.34 -16.45 -1.48
CA ARG A 297 -9.60 -16.13 -0.24
C ARG A 297 -8.95 -14.75 -0.32
N ALA A 298 -8.35 -14.40 -1.45
CA ALA A 298 -7.68 -13.13 -1.64
C ALA A 298 -8.66 -11.93 -1.72
N LEU A 299 -9.84 -12.13 -2.30
CA LEU A 299 -10.95 -11.16 -2.28
C LEU A 299 -11.43 -10.91 -0.86
N ARG A 300 -11.56 -11.95 -0.04
CA ARG A 300 -11.90 -11.81 1.40
C ARG A 300 -10.85 -11.03 2.18
N GLN A 301 -9.58 -11.15 1.80
CA GLN A 301 -8.46 -10.37 2.35
C GLN A 301 -8.36 -8.95 1.75
N ARG A 302 -9.30 -8.55 0.89
CA ARG A 302 -9.34 -7.25 0.18
C ARG A 302 -8.04 -6.88 -0.52
N ARG A 303 -7.33 -7.88 -1.06
CA ARG A 303 -6.12 -7.64 -1.84
C ARG A 303 -6.51 -7.05 -3.21
N ILE A 304 -5.99 -5.87 -3.55
CA ILE A 304 -6.38 -5.17 -4.78
C ILE A 304 -6.10 -5.98 -6.06
N TRP A 305 -5.01 -6.76 -6.09
CA TRP A 305 -4.69 -7.62 -7.23
C TRP A 305 -5.75 -8.72 -7.44
N ALA A 306 -6.43 -9.16 -6.38
CA ALA A 306 -7.45 -10.19 -6.47
C ALA A 306 -8.69 -9.69 -7.22
N LEU A 307 -9.03 -8.40 -7.09
CA LEU A 307 -10.11 -7.78 -7.84
C LEU A 307 -9.82 -7.77 -9.34
N TYR A 308 -8.60 -7.36 -9.73
CA TYR A 308 -8.20 -7.33 -11.13
C TYR A 308 -8.09 -8.73 -11.73
N LEU A 309 -7.55 -9.70 -10.97
CA LEU A 309 -7.50 -11.09 -11.41
C LEU A 309 -8.91 -11.68 -11.56
N ALA A 310 -9.81 -11.41 -10.60
CA ALA A 310 -11.19 -11.84 -10.67
C ALA A 310 -11.89 -11.28 -11.91
N LEU A 311 -11.74 -9.96 -12.18
CA LEU A 311 -12.28 -9.34 -13.39
C LEU A 311 -11.74 -9.99 -14.66
N THR A 312 -10.43 -10.19 -14.73
CA THR A 312 -9.77 -10.78 -15.91
C THR A 312 -10.27 -12.19 -16.18
N LEU A 313 -10.30 -13.04 -15.15
CA LEU A 313 -10.81 -14.41 -15.25
C LEU A 313 -12.30 -14.45 -15.58
N THR A 314 -13.09 -13.50 -15.07
CA THR A 314 -14.51 -13.39 -15.42
C THR A 314 -14.69 -13.04 -16.90
N VAL A 315 -13.89 -12.12 -17.45
CA VAL A 315 -13.93 -11.78 -18.88
C VAL A 315 -13.50 -12.96 -19.75
N VAL A 316 -12.40 -13.64 -19.39
CA VAL A 316 -11.94 -14.84 -20.11
C VAL A 316 -13.00 -15.94 -20.05
N GLY A 317 -13.58 -16.19 -18.87
CA GLY A 317 -14.64 -17.19 -18.69
C GLY A 317 -15.91 -16.87 -19.48
N LEU A 318 -16.27 -15.58 -19.60
CA LEU A 318 -17.38 -15.13 -20.44
C LEU A 318 -17.12 -15.42 -21.93
N LEU A 319 -15.91 -15.11 -22.42
CA LEU A 319 -15.51 -15.42 -23.80
C LEU A 319 -15.52 -16.93 -24.05
N MET A 320 -14.97 -17.72 -23.13
CA MET A 320 -14.98 -19.19 -23.22
C MET A 320 -16.40 -19.76 -23.19
N ALA A 321 -17.31 -19.20 -22.38
CA ALA A 321 -18.70 -19.61 -22.35
C ALA A 321 -19.44 -19.29 -23.67
N PHE A 322 -19.16 -18.13 -24.27
CA PHE A 322 -19.68 -17.80 -25.59
C PHE A 322 -19.18 -18.77 -26.67
N LEU A 323 -17.87 -19.06 -26.65
CA LEU A 323 -17.27 -20.06 -27.54
C LEU A 323 -17.89 -21.46 -27.34
N LEU A 324 -18.17 -21.84 -26.09
CA LEU A 324 -18.80 -23.12 -25.75
C LEU A 324 -20.21 -23.23 -26.32
N VAL A 325 -21.02 -22.16 -26.25
CA VAL A 325 -22.35 -22.11 -26.88
C VAL A 325 -22.24 -22.18 -28.41
N ALA A 326 -21.33 -21.40 -28.98
CA ALA A 326 -21.12 -21.32 -30.42
C ALA A 326 -20.61 -22.63 -31.04
N ARG A 327 -19.85 -23.43 -30.28
CA ARG A 327 -19.21 -24.68 -30.72
C ARG A 327 -19.76 -25.93 -30.03
N ALA A 328 -20.99 -25.86 -29.53
CA ALA A 328 -21.61 -26.99 -28.84
C ALA A 328 -21.84 -28.22 -29.74
N ASP A 329 -21.93 -28.03 -31.05
CA ASP A 329 -21.96 -29.07 -32.08
C ASP A 329 -20.67 -29.92 -32.09
N ALA A 330 -19.52 -29.34 -31.71
CA ALA A 330 -18.25 -30.04 -31.64
C ALA A 330 -18.12 -30.94 -30.38
N ALA A 331 -19.07 -30.90 -29.44
CA ALA A 331 -18.97 -31.59 -28.16
C ALA A 331 -18.80 -33.12 -28.31
N GLY A 332 -19.55 -33.75 -29.23
CA GLY A 332 -19.44 -35.19 -29.50
C GLY A 332 -18.09 -35.58 -30.11
N ALA A 333 -17.54 -34.72 -30.98
CA ALA A 333 -16.21 -34.94 -31.58
C ALA A 333 -15.09 -34.82 -30.53
N VAL A 334 -15.18 -33.83 -29.63
CA VAL A 334 -14.26 -33.68 -28.50
C VAL A 334 -14.33 -34.90 -27.58
N LEU A 335 -15.53 -35.36 -27.23
CA LEU A 335 -15.70 -36.53 -26.36
C LEU A 335 -15.05 -37.78 -26.96
N ARG A 336 -15.21 -38.01 -28.27
CA ARG A 336 -14.54 -39.10 -28.99
C ARG A 336 -13.03 -38.97 -29.02
N SER A 337 -12.52 -37.74 -29.21
CA SER A 337 -11.08 -37.49 -29.13
C SER A 337 -10.51 -37.80 -27.74
N LEU A 338 -11.28 -37.58 -26.68
CA LEU A 338 -10.87 -37.87 -25.30
C LEU A 338 -11.02 -39.35 -24.94
N SER A 339 -12.00 -40.06 -25.52
CA SER A 339 -12.23 -41.49 -25.26
C SER A 339 -11.29 -42.41 -26.03
N GLY A 340 -10.59 -41.91 -27.05
CA GLY A 340 -9.65 -42.71 -27.84
C GLY A 340 -10.36 -43.85 -28.58
N GLU A 341 -9.89 -45.08 -28.37
CA GLU A 341 -10.44 -46.29 -29.01
C GLU A 341 -11.77 -46.76 -28.39
N LEU A 342 -12.18 -46.20 -27.25
CA LEU A 342 -13.42 -46.60 -26.60
C LEU A 342 -14.63 -46.04 -27.37
N ALA A 343 -15.57 -46.93 -27.68
CA ALA A 343 -16.80 -46.59 -28.37
C ALA A 343 -17.67 -45.66 -27.50
N VAL A 344 -17.96 -44.47 -28.02
CA VAL A 344 -18.94 -43.55 -27.45
C VAL A 344 -20.30 -43.88 -28.07
N PRO A 345 -21.37 -44.12 -27.27
CA PRO A 345 -22.70 -44.38 -27.82
C PRO A 345 -23.19 -43.25 -28.73
N ALA A 346 -23.75 -43.59 -29.89
CA ALA A 346 -24.25 -42.61 -30.87
C ALA A 346 -25.30 -41.64 -30.30
N ALA A 347 -26.01 -42.04 -29.23
CA ALA A 347 -26.92 -41.18 -28.49
C ALA A 347 -26.26 -39.87 -27.98
N TRP A 348 -24.95 -39.88 -27.72
CA TRP A 348 -24.22 -38.68 -27.27
C TRP A 348 -24.11 -37.60 -28.34
N ASP A 349 -24.11 -37.94 -29.63
CA ASP A 349 -24.09 -36.94 -30.70
C ASP A 349 -25.39 -36.10 -30.72
N VAL A 350 -26.49 -36.66 -30.20
CA VAL A 350 -27.80 -35.98 -30.08
C VAL A 350 -27.92 -35.25 -28.74
N LEU A 351 -27.49 -35.89 -27.65
CA LEU A 351 -27.69 -35.38 -26.29
C LEU A 351 -26.66 -34.32 -25.87
N ALA A 352 -25.40 -34.42 -26.31
CA ALA A 352 -24.34 -33.53 -25.85
C ALA A 352 -24.53 -32.06 -26.29
N PRO A 353 -24.88 -31.73 -27.55
CA PRO A 353 -24.99 -30.34 -27.98
C PRO A 353 -26.01 -29.49 -27.19
N PRO A 354 -27.28 -29.92 -26.97
CA PRO A 354 -28.22 -29.10 -26.19
C PRO A 354 -27.81 -28.95 -24.72
N VAL A 355 -27.19 -29.97 -24.12
CA VAL A 355 -26.66 -29.90 -22.75
C VAL A 355 -25.52 -28.88 -22.68
N VAL A 356 -24.55 -28.96 -23.58
CA VAL A 356 -23.40 -28.02 -23.64
C VAL A 356 -23.85 -26.59 -23.89
N ARG A 357 -24.83 -26.36 -24.77
CA ARG A 357 -25.44 -25.03 -24.97
C ARG A 357 -26.08 -24.50 -23.69
N SER A 358 -26.87 -25.32 -23.00
CA SER A 358 -27.55 -24.92 -21.77
C SER A 358 -26.55 -24.56 -20.66
N VAL A 359 -25.50 -25.36 -20.50
CA VAL A 359 -24.40 -25.09 -19.58
C VAL A 359 -23.67 -23.80 -19.95
N GLY A 360 -23.39 -23.58 -21.24
CA GLY A 360 -22.74 -22.37 -21.74
C GLY A 360 -23.58 -21.11 -21.49
N LEU A 361 -24.90 -21.16 -21.71
CA LEU A 361 -25.81 -20.04 -21.43
C LEU A 361 -25.88 -19.72 -19.92
N ALA A 362 -25.97 -20.75 -19.08
CA ALA A 362 -25.94 -20.58 -17.63
C ALA A 362 -24.60 -19.96 -17.17
N ALA A 363 -23.48 -20.39 -17.76
CA ALA A 363 -22.17 -19.81 -17.49
C ALA A 363 -22.12 -18.34 -17.88
N ILE A 364 -22.65 -17.94 -19.04
CA ILE A 364 -22.71 -16.52 -19.46
C ILE A 364 -23.42 -15.66 -18.39
N LEU A 365 -24.60 -16.10 -17.93
CA LEU A 365 -25.36 -15.37 -16.90
C LEU A 365 -24.56 -15.24 -15.58
N LEU A 366 -23.88 -16.31 -15.16
CA LEU A 366 -23.07 -16.29 -13.94
C LEU A 366 -21.86 -15.35 -14.06
N HIS A 367 -21.22 -15.29 -15.24
CA HIS A 367 -20.10 -14.37 -15.47
C HIS A 367 -20.56 -12.90 -15.53
N ILE A 368 -21.73 -12.62 -16.09
CA ILE A 368 -22.33 -11.27 -16.06
C ILE A 368 -22.63 -10.86 -14.62
N LEU A 369 -23.20 -11.75 -13.81
CA LEU A 369 -23.43 -11.52 -12.39
C LEU A 369 -22.11 -11.24 -11.65
N ALA A 370 -21.08 -12.06 -11.88
CA ALA A 370 -19.76 -11.88 -11.28
C ALA A 370 -19.14 -10.53 -11.67
N ALA A 371 -19.24 -10.11 -12.94
CA ALA A 371 -18.74 -8.82 -13.41
C ALA A 371 -19.48 -7.64 -12.74
N GLY A 372 -20.81 -7.75 -12.60
CA GLY A 372 -21.60 -6.76 -11.85
C GLY A 372 -21.18 -6.65 -10.40
N LEU A 373 -20.95 -7.79 -9.73
CA LEU A 373 -20.48 -7.82 -8.33
C LEU A 373 -19.05 -7.28 -8.17
N VAL A 374 -18.16 -7.48 -9.15
CA VAL A 374 -16.83 -6.84 -9.19
C VAL A 374 -16.97 -5.32 -9.25
N ALA A 375 -17.86 -4.80 -10.10
CA ALA A 375 -18.10 -3.35 -10.20
C ALA A 375 -18.65 -2.77 -8.88
N LEU A 376 -19.62 -3.45 -8.26
CA LEU A 376 -20.23 -3.00 -7.00
C LEU A 376 -19.25 -3.07 -5.81
N SER A 377 -18.34 -4.04 -5.80
CA SER A 377 -17.34 -4.22 -4.74
C SER A 377 -16.08 -3.36 -4.93
N TYR A 378 -15.95 -2.60 -6.04
CA TYR A 378 -14.77 -1.78 -6.32
C TYR A 378 -14.40 -0.84 -5.16
N GLY A 379 -15.40 -0.25 -4.50
CA GLY A 379 -15.22 0.64 -3.35
C GLY A 379 -14.63 -0.02 -2.10
N ASP A 380 -14.72 -1.36 -1.97
CA ASP A 380 -14.13 -2.11 -0.86
C ASP A 380 -12.61 -2.28 -1.00
N PHE A 381 -12.07 -2.10 -2.20
CA PHE A 381 -10.63 -2.22 -2.51
C PHE A 381 -9.99 -0.86 -2.77
N VAL A 382 -10.73 0.03 -3.41
CA VAL A 382 -10.26 1.37 -3.79
C VAL A 382 -11.13 2.37 -3.04
N GLY A 383 -10.63 2.85 -1.91
CA GLY A 383 -11.35 3.79 -1.04
C GLY A 383 -11.98 4.95 -1.83
N LYS A 384 -13.20 5.32 -1.41
CA LYS A 384 -13.99 6.35 -2.06
C LYS A 384 -13.23 7.68 -2.09
N LEU A 385 -13.34 8.41 -3.19
CA LEU A 385 -12.79 9.76 -3.27
C LEU A 385 -13.71 10.68 -2.47
N GLU A 386 -13.20 11.16 -1.34
CA GLU A 386 -13.92 12.04 -0.43
C GLU A 386 -13.12 13.32 -0.22
N ARG A 387 -13.82 14.40 0.12
CA ARG A 387 -13.15 15.67 0.42
C ARG A 387 -12.45 15.56 1.76
N PHE A 388 -11.17 15.92 1.80
CA PHE A 388 -10.41 15.90 3.04
C PHE A 388 -10.98 16.94 4.01
N GLN A 389 -11.44 16.46 5.16
CA GLN A 389 -11.88 17.29 6.28
C GLN A 389 -10.99 17.00 7.49
N HIS A 390 -10.30 18.03 7.95
CA HIS A 390 -9.46 17.92 9.12
C HIS A 390 -10.30 18.14 10.38
N HIS A 391 -10.40 17.12 11.22
CA HIS A 391 -11.11 17.20 12.49
C HIS A 391 -10.10 17.19 13.64
N LEU A 392 -10.07 18.27 14.41
CA LEU A 392 -9.25 18.38 15.61
C LEU A 392 -9.92 17.59 16.74
N VAL A 393 -9.39 16.39 17.01
CA VAL A 393 -9.81 15.56 18.15
C VAL A 393 -8.86 15.83 19.33
N PRO A 394 -9.37 16.26 20.49
CA PRO A 394 -8.53 16.45 21.68
C PRO A 394 -7.76 15.18 22.03
N SER A 395 -6.43 15.28 22.20
CA SER A 395 -5.57 14.16 22.59
C SER A 395 -4.37 14.65 23.41
N ASP A 396 -3.23 13.94 23.45
CA ASP A 396 -2.00 14.45 24.08
C ASP A 396 -1.18 15.34 23.11
N HIS A 397 -0.36 16.25 23.65
CA HIS A 397 0.44 17.19 22.85
C HIS A 397 1.36 16.49 21.84
N LEU A 398 1.93 15.33 22.20
CA LEU A 398 2.80 14.57 21.31
C LEU A 398 2.02 13.96 20.14
N THR A 399 0.77 13.56 20.39
CA THR A 399 -0.11 13.01 19.34
C THR A 399 -0.45 14.09 18.31
N HIS A 400 -0.79 15.30 18.76
CA HIS A 400 -1.02 16.44 17.89
C HIS A 400 0.25 16.83 17.11
N TYR A 401 1.42 16.85 17.76
CA TYR A 401 2.69 17.09 17.07
C TYR A 401 2.94 16.08 15.94
N ASN A 402 2.80 14.79 16.22
CA ASN A 402 3.02 13.72 15.25
C ASN A 402 2.00 13.74 14.12
N LYS A 403 0.72 14.07 14.40
CA LYS A 403 -0.30 14.31 13.36
C LYS A 403 0.09 15.47 12.45
N GLY A 404 0.56 16.58 13.02
CA GLY A 404 1.05 17.72 12.25
C GLY A 404 2.22 17.37 11.34
N VAL A 405 3.18 16.55 11.82
CA VAL A 405 4.29 16.03 10.99
C VAL A 405 3.76 15.19 9.83
N ALA A 406 2.82 14.28 10.07
CA ALA A 406 2.23 13.45 9.02
C ALA A 406 1.47 14.27 7.96
N LEU A 407 0.83 15.37 8.36
CA LEU A 407 0.14 16.30 7.46
C LEU A 407 1.13 17.16 6.66
N LYS A 408 2.20 17.64 7.30
CA LYS A 408 3.30 18.37 6.66
C LYS A 408 3.93 17.55 5.53
N ASP A 409 4.18 16.27 5.75
CA ASP A 409 4.78 15.39 4.73
C ASP A 409 3.88 15.20 3.49
N ARG A 410 2.58 15.51 3.62
CA ARG A 410 1.61 15.57 2.51
C ARG A 410 1.40 17.00 1.98
N ALA A 411 2.26 17.94 2.37
CA ALA A 411 2.16 19.38 2.10
C ALA A 411 0.87 20.05 2.60
N MET A 412 0.14 19.43 3.53
CA MET A 412 -1.08 19.99 4.12
C MET A 412 -0.73 20.96 5.26
N TRP A 413 -0.04 22.06 4.91
CA TRP A 413 0.55 22.99 5.87
C TRP A 413 -0.48 23.68 6.78
N HIS A 414 -1.67 23.99 6.27
CA HIS A 414 -2.72 24.59 7.09
C HIS A 414 -3.29 23.60 8.10
N ALA A 415 -3.59 22.37 7.69
CA ALA A 415 -4.03 21.34 8.63
C ALA A 415 -2.92 21.01 9.66
N ALA A 416 -1.66 20.99 9.23
CA ALA A 416 -0.52 20.80 10.12
C ALA A 416 -0.38 21.95 11.14
N SER A 417 -0.60 23.21 10.72
CA SER A 417 -0.53 24.36 11.65
C SER A 417 -1.57 24.25 12.75
N LEU A 418 -2.79 23.82 12.42
CA LEU A 418 -3.86 23.62 13.41
C LEU A 418 -3.49 22.56 14.47
N GLU A 419 -2.91 21.44 14.05
CA GLU A 419 -2.42 20.40 14.96
C GLU A 419 -1.27 20.91 15.85
N TRP A 420 -0.32 21.67 15.28
CA TRP A 420 0.79 22.23 16.05
C TRP A 420 0.40 23.39 16.97
N GLU A 421 -0.57 24.21 16.59
CA GLU A 421 -1.18 25.22 17.49
C GLU A 421 -1.73 24.55 18.75
N TRP A 422 -2.39 23.39 18.58
CA TRP A 422 -2.90 22.61 19.71
C TRP A 422 -1.75 22.06 20.57
N ALA A 423 -0.70 21.51 19.95
CA ALA A 423 0.47 21.01 20.67
C ALA A 423 1.17 22.11 21.47
N VAL A 424 1.38 23.29 20.88
CA VAL A 424 1.94 24.47 21.55
C VAL A 424 1.04 24.96 22.68
N LYS A 425 -0.29 24.91 22.51
CA LYS A 425 -1.23 25.29 23.58
C LYS A 425 -1.08 24.41 24.83
N LYS A 426 -0.77 23.12 24.67
CA LYS A 426 -0.54 22.21 25.79
C LYS A 426 0.87 22.25 26.36
N ALA A 427 1.86 22.48 25.50
CA ALA A 427 3.28 22.56 25.88
C ALA A 427 3.88 23.88 25.34
N PRO A 428 3.59 25.02 25.99
CA PRO A 428 3.91 26.35 25.46
C PRO A 428 5.39 26.72 25.48
N PHE A 429 6.22 25.93 26.16
CA PHE A 429 7.66 26.12 26.28
C PHE A 429 8.48 25.08 25.50
N ASP A 430 7.83 24.19 24.75
CA ASP A 430 8.55 23.24 23.91
C ASP A 430 9.08 23.93 22.65
N VAL A 431 10.41 24.00 22.56
CA VAL A 431 11.12 24.65 21.45
C VAL A 431 10.84 23.97 20.11
N THR A 432 10.66 22.64 20.10
CA THR A 432 10.41 21.86 18.88
C THR A 432 9.04 22.20 18.31
N TYR A 433 8.02 22.33 19.17
CA TYR A 433 6.66 22.66 18.73
C TYR A 433 6.56 24.10 18.24
N LEU A 434 7.18 25.06 18.95
CA LEU A 434 7.23 26.45 18.53
C LEU A 434 7.94 26.61 17.18
N ARG A 435 9.07 25.92 17.00
CA ARG A 435 9.81 25.89 15.73
C ARG A 435 8.97 25.29 14.60
N ALA A 436 8.33 24.15 14.82
CA ALA A 436 7.50 23.50 13.81
C ALA A 436 6.34 24.40 13.37
N LEU A 437 5.66 25.03 14.33
CA LEU A 437 4.57 25.96 14.06
C LEU A 437 5.05 27.22 13.30
N ALA A 438 6.21 27.78 13.68
CA ALA A 438 6.82 28.91 12.98
C ALA A 438 7.08 28.60 11.50
N LEU A 439 7.67 27.43 11.21
CA LEU A 439 7.93 26.99 9.84
C LEU A 439 6.63 26.73 9.07
N ALA A 440 5.58 26.21 9.72
CA ALA A 440 4.25 26.06 9.12
C ALA A 440 3.68 27.41 8.67
N TYR A 441 3.73 28.41 9.56
CA TYR A 441 3.25 29.75 9.25
C TYR A 441 4.06 30.41 8.13
N ALA A 442 5.37 30.19 8.09
CA ALA A 442 6.21 30.69 7.01
C ALA A 442 5.79 30.12 5.65
N GLN A 443 5.51 28.82 5.57
CA GLN A 443 5.00 28.16 4.35
C GLN A 443 3.62 28.66 3.94
N LEU A 444 2.78 29.02 4.91
CA LEU A 444 1.48 29.64 4.68
C LEU A 444 1.57 31.15 4.36
N LYS A 445 2.79 31.70 4.21
CA LYS A 445 3.08 33.13 3.99
C LYS A 445 2.57 34.03 5.13
N ARG A 446 2.38 33.49 6.33
CA ARG A 446 1.98 34.22 7.54
C ARG A 446 3.22 34.61 8.35
N PHE A 447 4.03 35.49 7.76
CA PHE A 447 5.38 35.79 8.27
C PHE A 447 5.39 36.40 9.68
N ASP A 448 4.40 37.23 10.05
CA ASP A 448 4.34 37.82 11.39
C ASP A 448 4.04 36.80 12.50
N GLN A 449 3.16 35.85 12.20
CA GLN A 449 2.90 34.73 13.11
C GLN A 449 4.13 33.81 13.22
N ALA A 450 4.82 33.57 12.10
CA ALA A 450 6.05 32.79 12.07
C ALA A 450 7.15 33.42 12.95
N ARG A 451 7.38 34.73 12.80
CA ARG A 451 8.33 35.50 13.64
C ARG A 451 8.01 35.37 15.12
N THR A 452 6.75 35.62 15.49
CA THR A 452 6.31 35.56 16.89
C THR A 452 6.60 34.20 17.52
N MET A 453 6.32 33.10 16.82
CA MET A 453 6.57 31.75 17.35
C MET A 453 8.07 31.45 17.46
N LEU A 454 8.87 31.90 16.49
CA LEU A 454 10.30 31.66 16.49
C LEU A 454 11.05 32.53 17.51
N ASP A 455 10.63 33.77 17.72
CA ASP A 455 11.18 34.65 18.75
C ASP A 455 10.93 34.05 20.15
N ARG A 456 9.74 33.46 20.38
CA ARG A 456 9.48 32.67 21.60
C ARG A 456 10.41 31.47 21.74
N ALA A 457 10.66 30.74 20.65
CA ALA A 457 11.59 29.60 20.66
C ALA A 457 13.04 30.04 21.00
N LEU A 458 13.49 31.16 20.43
CA LEU A 458 14.81 31.76 20.69
C LEU A 458 14.93 32.31 22.11
N GLN A 459 13.86 32.86 22.70
CA GLN A 459 13.87 33.27 24.11
C GLN A 459 14.11 32.08 25.06
N ILE A 460 13.58 30.91 24.72
CA ILE A 460 13.74 29.70 25.53
C ILE A 460 15.11 29.05 25.28
N ALA A 461 15.59 29.05 24.04
CA ALA A 461 16.85 28.42 23.65
C ALA A 461 17.69 29.30 22.71
N PRO A 462 18.33 30.38 23.23
CA PRO A 462 19.00 31.39 22.41
C PRO A 462 20.27 30.90 21.69
N GLY A 463 20.87 29.81 22.17
CA GLY A 463 22.11 29.24 21.61
C GLY A 463 21.91 28.20 20.51
N GLN A 464 20.68 27.95 20.05
CA GLN A 464 20.45 26.94 19.01
C GLN A 464 20.69 27.51 17.60
N PRO A 465 21.74 27.09 16.87
CA PRO A 465 22.07 27.63 15.56
C PRO A 465 20.91 27.43 14.55
N LYS A 466 20.23 26.29 14.62
CA LYS A 466 19.07 25.98 13.75
C LYS A 466 17.95 27.02 13.83
N LEU A 467 17.66 27.56 15.03
CA LEU A 467 16.60 28.56 15.18
C LEU A 467 17.00 29.91 14.58
N VAL A 468 18.28 30.26 14.66
CA VAL A 468 18.82 31.47 14.05
C VAL A 468 18.78 31.35 12.52
N ASP A 469 19.13 30.18 11.98
CA ASP A 469 19.05 29.88 10.55
C ASP A 469 17.61 29.93 10.05
N ASP A 470 16.66 29.31 10.78
CA ASP A 470 15.24 29.36 10.46
C ASP A 470 14.70 30.81 10.47
N ARG A 471 15.18 31.65 11.38
CA ARG A 471 14.79 33.08 11.43
C ARG A 471 15.25 33.80 10.19
N ARG A 472 16.50 33.59 9.80
CA ARG A 472 17.07 34.18 8.58
C ARG A 472 16.29 33.74 7.35
N LEU A 473 15.93 32.46 7.26
CA LEU A 473 15.11 31.92 6.18
C LEU A 473 13.73 32.60 6.12
N ILE A 474 13.05 32.75 7.26
CA ILE A 474 11.73 33.41 7.33
C ILE A 474 11.82 34.87 6.85
N GLU A 475 12.86 35.60 7.23
CA GLU A 475 13.05 36.99 6.77
C GLU A 475 13.35 37.07 5.27
N GLN A 476 14.13 36.13 4.72
CA GLN A 476 14.38 36.05 3.29
C GLN A 476 13.07 35.81 2.52
N LEU A 477 12.28 34.81 2.92
CA LEU A 477 10.99 34.51 2.31
C LEU A 477 10.01 35.69 2.41
N ALA A 478 10.00 36.40 3.54
CA ALA A 478 9.17 37.58 3.74
C ALA A 478 9.63 38.79 2.89
N ALA A 479 10.92 38.92 2.62
CA ALA A 479 11.45 39.94 1.71
C ALA A 479 11.14 39.61 0.25
N GLU A 480 11.27 38.35 -0.15
CA GLU A 480 10.92 37.87 -1.50
C GLU A 480 9.43 38.03 -1.79
N ALA A 481 8.55 37.72 -0.84
CA ALA A 481 7.10 37.85 -1.02
C ALA A 481 6.62 39.31 -1.14
N ARG A 482 7.45 40.30 -0.80
CA ARG A 482 7.17 41.74 -0.95
C ARG A 482 7.66 42.31 -2.28
N ARG A 483 8.52 41.59 -2.99
CA ARG A 483 8.98 41.94 -4.34
C ARG A 483 8.00 41.39 -5.36
#